data_AF-A0A5D4T671-F1
#
_entry.id   AF-A0A5D4T671-F1
#
_cell.length_a   1.000
_cell.length_b   1.000
_cell.length_c   1.000
_cell.angle_alpha   90.00
_cell.angle_beta   90.00
_cell.angle_gamma   90.00
#
_symmetry.space_group_name_H-M   'P 1'
#
loop_
_entity.id
_entity.type
_entity.pdbx_description
1 polymer ?
#
loop_
_entity_poly.entity_id
_entity_poly.type
_entity_poly.pdbx_seq_one_letter_code
_entity_poly.pdbx_strand_id
1 'polypeptide(L)'
;MMTNQDSQKGYALLYVLITIVLIGLFIPPLMNSVLSSSLQYKKTEESIQHEKLAEMGTIFFEKKVIDILEGWDLPEDWVPDNKEVWNSKSPEEKNEILNKYVLQNVRDEIERNHNSTFLETDGFKIELINIRIMQETGTINYQISTSLNRGAPRYFTKEMTIPKIDFDIGEN
;
A
#
# COMPACT_ATOMS: atom_id res chain seq x y z
N MET A 1 70.91 40.62 18.74
CA MET A 1 69.92 39.77 18.03
C MET A 1 68.55 40.39 18.23
N MET A 2 68.12 41.22 17.29
CA MET A 2 66.84 41.90 17.34
C MET A 2 65.80 40.92 16.79
N THR A 3 64.96 40.36 17.66
CA THR A 3 63.89 39.45 17.26
C THR A 3 62.85 40.22 16.47
N ASN A 4 62.60 39.77 15.24
CA ASN A 4 61.72 40.35 14.25
C ASN A 4 60.24 40.15 14.66
N GLN A 5 59.81 40.80 15.75
CA GLN A 5 58.47 40.65 16.34
C GLN A 5 57.37 41.31 15.49
N ASP A 6 57.71 42.30 14.65
CA ASP A 6 56.73 43.00 13.81
C ASP A 6 56.32 42.18 12.58
N SER A 7 57.20 41.29 12.10
CA SER A 7 56.89 40.35 11.02
C SER A 7 55.87 39.28 11.47
N GLN A 8 55.96 38.81 12.72
CA GLN A 8 55.04 37.79 13.26
C GLN A 8 53.59 38.30 13.38
N LYS A 9 53.37 39.59 13.68
CA LYS A 9 52.04 40.19 13.78
C LYS A 9 51.35 40.28 12.42
N GLY A 10 52.10 40.58 11.35
CA GLY A 10 51.58 40.61 9.98
C GLY A 10 51.21 39.22 9.45
N TYR A 11 52.03 38.20 9.74
CA TYR A 11 51.72 36.81 9.40
C TYR A 11 50.52 36.26 10.18
N ALA A 12 50.37 36.62 11.46
CA ALA A 12 49.19 36.24 12.24
C ALA A 12 47.90 36.83 11.67
N LEU A 13 47.92 38.11 11.27
CA LEU A 13 46.78 38.78 10.64
C LEU A 13 46.41 38.12 9.29
N LEU A 14 47.41 37.79 8.48
CA LEU A 14 47.21 37.11 7.20
C LEU A 14 46.64 35.69 7.39
N TYR A 15 47.09 34.97 8.42
CA TYR A 15 46.56 33.65 8.75
C TYR A 15 45.09 33.72 9.14
N VAL A 16 44.71 34.65 10.01
CA VAL A 16 43.31 34.86 10.42
C VAL A 16 42.45 35.25 9.21
N LEU A 17 42.94 36.10 8.31
CA LEU A 17 42.23 36.50 7.11
C LEU A 17 41.94 35.29 6.20
N ILE A 18 42.94 34.45 5.96
CA ILE A 18 42.79 33.22 5.16
C ILE A 18 41.80 32.27 5.84
N THR A 19 41.88 32.08 7.15
CA THR A 19 40.95 31.24 7.90
C THR A 19 39.51 31.73 7.76
N ILE A 20 39.26 33.04 7.88
CA ILE A 20 37.91 33.62 7.72
C ILE A 20 37.41 33.42 6.28
N VAL A 21 38.25 33.62 5.27
CA VAL A 21 37.90 33.38 3.86
C VAL A 21 37.56 31.92 3.62
N LEU A 22 38.35 30.98 4.15
CA LEU A 22 38.08 29.55 4.01
C LEU A 22 36.76 29.17 4.70
N ILE A 23 36.54 29.62 5.93
CA ILE A 23 35.28 29.38 6.64
C ILE A 23 34.08 29.94 5.85
N GLY A 24 34.20 31.18 5.34
CA GLY A 24 33.16 31.82 4.53
C GLY A 24 32.84 31.07 3.24
N LEU A 25 33.83 30.42 2.63
CA LEU A 25 33.66 29.60 1.42
C LEU A 25 33.00 28.25 1.74
N PHE A 26 33.33 27.63 2.88
CA PHE A 26 32.81 26.32 3.26
C PHE A 26 31.43 26.34 3.93
N ILE A 27 31.00 27.44 4.56
CA ILE A 27 29.68 27.51 5.22
C ILE A 27 28.51 27.27 4.24
N PRO A 28 28.41 27.95 3.08
CA PRO A 28 27.28 27.76 2.16
C PRO A 28 27.09 26.31 1.66
N PRO A 29 28.12 25.58 1.19
CA PRO A 29 27.93 24.19 0.75
C PRO A 29 27.56 23.24 1.90
N LEU A 30 28.07 23.47 3.11
CA LEU A 30 27.71 22.66 4.28
C LEU A 30 26.24 22.85 4.70
N MET A 31 25.76 24.11 4.72
CA MET A 31 24.35 24.39 5.01
C MET A 31 23.42 23.76 3.98
N ASN A 32 23.75 23.87 2.69
CA ASN A 32 22.95 23.24 1.62
C ASN A 32 22.91 21.72 1.75
N SER A 33 24.02 21.09 2.13
CA SER A 33 24.09 19.65 2.37
C SER A 33 23.16 19.21 3.51
N VAL A 34 23.22 19.88 4.67
CA VAL A 34 22.39 19.55 5.84
C VAL A 34 20.89 19.74 5.55
N LEU A 35 20.52 20.85 4.90
CA LEU A 35 19.13 21.10 4.51
C LEU A 35 18.61 20.06 3.53
N SER A 36 19.42 19.69 2.53
CA SER A 36 19.08 18.63 1.57
C SER A 36 18.86 17.28 2.25
N SER A 37 19.76 16.89 3.15
CA SER A 37 19.62 15.65 3.93
C SER A 37 18.35 15.66 4.78
N SER A 38 18.04 16.76 5.48
CA SER A 38 16.82 16.87 6.30
C SER A 38 15.54 16.72 5.45
N LEU A 39 15.50 17.35 4.26
CA LEU A 39 14.38 17.19 3.34
C LEU A 39 14.27 15.76 2.80
N GLN A 40 15.40 15.11 2.53
CA GLN A 40 15.42 13.71 2.11
C GLN A 40 14.91 12.78 3.21
N TYR A 41 15.33 12.97 4.46
CA TYR A 41 14.85 12.18 5.59
C TYR A 41 13.33 12.28 5.75
N LYS A 42 12.76 13.49 5.69
CA LYS A 42 11.31 13.69 5.77
C LYS A 42 10.56 12.98 4.65
N LYS A 43 11.05 13.07 3.41
CA LYS A 43 10.44 12.38 2.26
C LYS A 43 10.50 10.86 2.40
N THR A 44 11.62 10.34 2.90
CA THR A 44 11.79 8.91 3.14
C THR A 44 10.86 8.43 4.25
N GLU A 45 10.77 9.18 5.36
CA GLU A 45 9.88 8.87 6.48
C GLU A 45 8.41 8.86 6.03
N GLU A 46 7.96 9.90 5.32
CA GLU A 46 6.61 9.97 4.77
C GLU A 46 6.34 8.79 3.82
N SER A 47 7.31 8.42 2.97
CA SER A 47 7.20 7.26 2.08
C SER A 47 7.03 5.95 2.85
N ILE A 48 7.80 5.75 3.92
CA ILE A 48 7.70 4.56 4.79
C ILE A 48 6.35 4.54 5.49
N GLN A 49 5.85 5.69 5.97
CA GLN A 49 4.54 5.78 6.60
C GLN A 49 3.43 5.39 5.63
N HIS A 50 3.45 5.89 4.39
CA HIS A 50 2.49 5.48 3.36
C HIS A 50 2.56 3.98 3.04
N GLU A 51 3.76 3.41 2.97
CA GLU A 51 3.94 1.97 2.72
C GLU A 51 3.34 1.14 3.87
N LYS A 52 3.55 1.57 5.12
CA LYS A 52 2.96 0.91 6.29
C LYS A 52 1.44 1.06 6.36
N LEU A 53 0.89 2.21 5.98
CA LEU A 53 -0.55 2.37 5.85
C LEU A 53 -1.12 1.49 4.73
N ALA A 54 -0.39 1.33 3.62
CA ALA A 54 -0.82 0.46 2.53
C ALA A 54 -0.81 -1.00 2.96
N GLU A 55 0.20 -1.44 3.71
CA GLU A 55 0.27 -2.79 4.32
C GLU A 55 -0.91 -3.03 5.27
N MET A 56 -1.21 -2.08 6.15
CA MET A 56 -2.38 -2.17 7.04
C MET A 56 -3.71 -2.21 6.27
N GLY A 57 -3.83 -1.38 5.23
CA GLY A 57 -5.01 -1.36 4.35
C GLY A 57 -5.20 -2.66 3.59
N THR A 58 -4.11 -3.27 3.13
CA THR A 58 -4.08 -4.58 2.48
C THR A 58 -4.66 -5.64 3.42
N ILE A 59 -4.13 -5.73 4.64
CA ILE A 59 -4.59 -6.70 5.66
C ILE A 59 -6.07 -6.47 6.00
N PHE A 60 -6.49 -5.22 6.18
CA PHE A 60 -7.88 -4.89 6.48
C PHE A 60 -8.83 -5.31 5.36
N PHE A 61 -8.46 -5.03 4.12
CA PHE A 61 -9.27 -5.36 2.96
C PHE A 61 -9.33 -6.88 2.72
N GLU A 62 -8.19 -7.57 2.78
CA GLU A 62 -8.12 -9.03 2.67
C GLU A 62 -8.97 -9.71 3.74
N LYS A 63 -8.90 -9.21 4.98
CA LYS A 63 -9.74 -9.72 6.06
C LYS A 63 -11.22 -9.52 5.76
N LYS A 64 -11.66 -8.37 5.26
CA LYS A 64 -13.06 -8.16 4.85
C LYS A 64 -13.50 -9.15 3.78
N VAL A 65 -12.65 -9.44 2.80
CA VAL A 65 -12.95 -10.44 1.76
C VAL A 65 -13.10 -11.82 2.38
N ILE A 66 -12.19 -12.20 3.27
CA ILE A 66 -12.27 -13.48 3.99
C ILE A 66 -13.53 -13.56 4.85
N ASP A 67 -13.87 -12.51 5.60
CA ASP A 67 -15.08 -12.46 6.43
C ASP A 67 -16.35 -12.63 5.56
N ILE A 68 -16.38 -12.06 4.34
CA ILE A 68 -17.48 -12.27 3.38
C ILE A 68 -17.52 -13.72 2.91
N LEU A 69 -16.37 -14.33 2.61
CA LEU A 69 -16.27 -15.72 2.16
C LEU A 69 -16.68 -16.72 3.25
N GLU A 70 -16.23 -16.50 4.48
CA GLU A 70 -16.56 -17.36 5.63
C GLU A 70 -18.03 -17.25 6.04
N GLY A 71 -18.65 -16.07 5.84
CA GLY A 71 -20.08 -15.87 6.06
C GLY A 71 -20.96 -16.24 4.86
N TRP A 72 -20.38 -16.68 3.75
CA TRP A 72 -21.13 -17.04 2.56
C TRP A 72 -21.60 -18.48 2.65
N ASP A 73 -22.91 -18.66 2.54
CA ASP A 73 -23.55 -19.96 2.39
C ASP A 73 -24.25 -20.04 1.02
N LEU A 74 -24.32 -21.26 0.46
CA LEU A 74 -25.08 -21.50 -0.75
C LEU A 74 -26.58 -21.24 -0.44
N PRO A 75 -27.25 -20.33 -1.16
CA PRO A 75 -28.67 -20.08 -0.94
C PRO A 75 -29.50 -21.34 -1.11
N GLU A 76 -30.48 -21.58 -0.22
CA GLU A 76 -31.35 -22.77 -0.27
C GLU A 76 -32.15 -22.85 -1.58
N ASP A 77 -32.43 -21.70 -2.21
CA ASP A 77 -33.13 -21.56 -3.46
C ASP A 77 -32.20 -21.54 -4.69
N TRP A 78 -30.89 -21.73 -4.49
CA TRP A 78 -29.95 -21.78 -5.61
C TRP A 78 -30.25 -22.98 -6.50
N VAL A 79 -30.36 -22.72 -7.80
CA VAL A 79 -30.60 -23.72 -8.83
C VAL A 79 -29.61 -23.46 -9.96
N PRO A 80 -28.94 -24.49 -10.50
CA PRO A 80 -28.09 -24.30 -11.67
C PRO A 80 -28.94 -23.85 -12.87
N ASP A 81 -28.39 -22.93 -13.66
CA ASP A 81 -29.06 -22.38 -14.86
C ASP A 81 -29.60 -23.45 -15.81
N ASN A 82 -28.90 -24.60 -15.89
CA ASN A 82 -29.32 -25.75 -16.67
C ASN A 82 -29.09 -27.06 -15.90
N LYS A 83 -30.19 -27.67 -15.44
CA LYS A 83 -30.17 -28.93 -14.68
C LYS A 83 -29.65 -30.14 -15.47
N GLU A 84 -29.90 -30.20 -16.78
CA GLU A 84 -29.43 -31.31 -17.63
C GLU A 84 -27.90 -31.27 -17.75
N VAL A 85 -27.35 -30.09 -18.01
CA VAL A 85 -25.90 -29.87 -18.07
C VAL A 85 -25.26 -30.10 -16.70
N TRP A 86 -25.89 -29.64 -15.63
CA TRP A 86 -25.41 -29.86 -14.26
C TRP A 86 -25.29 -31.35 -13.90
N ASN A 87 -26.30 -32.16 -14.22
CA ASN A 87 -26.29 -33.58 -13.91
C ASN A 87 -25.25 -34.36 -14.72
N SER A 88 -24.88 -33.89 -15.91
CA SER A 88 -23.82 -34.49 -16.72
C SER A 88 -22.38 -34.16 -16.30
N LYS A 89 -22.21 -33.21 -15.37
CA LYS A 89 -20.89 -32.71 -14.96
C LYS A 89 -20.25 -33.52 -13.85
N SER A 90 -18.91 -33.61 -13.88
CA SER A 90 -18.15 -34.21 -12.79
C SER A 90 -18.28 -33.38 -11.51
N PRO A 91 -18.02 -33.96 -10.32
CA PRO A 91 -17.95 -33.20 -9.08
C PRO A 91 -16.98 -32.01 -9.16
N GLU A 92 -15.84 -32.15 -9.84
CA GLU A 92 -14.88 -31.04 -10.00
C GLU A 92 -15.46 -29.89 -10.85
N GLU A 93 -16.15 -30.21 -11.95
CA GLU A 93 -16.78 -29.20 -12.80
C GLU A 93 -17.92 -28.48 -12.08
N LYS A 94 -18.70 -29.21 -11.26
CA LYS A 94 -19.76 -28.63 -10.42
C LYS A 94 -19.16 -27.67 -9.39
N ASN A 95 -18.07 -28.07 -8.74
CA ASN A 95 -17.32 -27.23 -7.82
C ASN A 95 -16.78 -25.96 -8.51
N GLU A 96 -16.27 -26.05 -9.74
CA GLU A 96 -15.80 -24.87 -10.47
C GLU A 96 -16.93 -23.86 -10.74
N ILE A 97 -18.12 -24.34 -11.11
CA ILE A 97 -19.30 -23.49 -11.34
C ILE A 97 -19.72 -22.79 -10.05
N LEU A 98 -19.79 -23.51 -8.93
CA LEU A 98 -20.14 -22.93 -7.63
C LEU A 98 -19.10 -21.90 -7.17
N ASN A 99 -17.81 -22.20 -7.34
CA ASN A 99 -16.75 -21.23 -7.05
C ASN A 99 -16.91 -19.95 -7.89
N LYS A 100 -17.23 -20.05 -9.19
CA LYS A 100 -17.52 -18.85 -10.02
C LYS A 100 -18.71 -18.06 -9.49
N TYR A 101 -19.74 -18.75 -9.01
CA TYR A 101 -20.90 -18.11 -8.39
C TYR A 101 -20.55 -17.40 -7.07
N VAL A 102 -19.73 -18.01 -6.21
CA VAL A 102 -19.22 -17.38 -4.98
C VAL A 102 -18.44 -16.11 -5.32
N LEU A 103 -17.52 -16.21 -6.28
CA LEU A 103 -16.70 -15.06 -6.74
C LEU A 103 -17.57 -13.90 -7.23
N GLN A 104 -18.67 -14.19 -7.91
CA GLN A 104 -19.63 -13.18 -8.35
C GLN A 104 -20.36 -12.53 -7.17
N ASN A 105 -20.82 -13.31 -6.18
CA ASN A 105 -21.46 -12.75 -4.99
C ASN A 105 -20.52 -11.87 -4.17
N VAL A 106 -19.27 -12.32 -3.97
CA VAL A 106 -18.22 -11.54 -3.30
C VAL A 106 -17.99 -10.23 -4.04
N ARG A 107 -17.95 -10.26 -5.37
CA ARG A 107 -17.85 -9.06 -6.19
C ARG A 107 -18.99 -8.09 -5.90
N ASP A 108 -20.22 -8.57 -5.96
CA ASP A 108 -21.40 -7.74 -5.83
C ASP A 108 -21.55 -7.17 -4.41
N GLU A 109 -21.12 -7.91 -3.39
CA GLU A 109 -21.06 -7.44 -2.00
C GLU A 109 -19.99 -6.35 -1.81
N ILE A 110 -18.80 -6.53 -2.39
CA ILE A 110 -17.75 -5.52 -2.29
C ILE A 110 -18.11 -4.27 -3.10
N GLU A 111 -18.68 -4.40 -4.30
CA GLU A 111 -19.12 -3.27 -5.12
C GLU A 111 -20.23 -2.48 -4.41
N ARG A 112 -21.18 -3.15 -3.75
CA ARG A 112 -22.21 -2.51 -2.92
C ARG A 112 -21.62 -1.75 -1.73
N ASN A 113 -20.61 -2.31 -1.09
CA ASN A 113 -19.97 -1.73 0.10
C ASN A 113 -18.74 -0.87 -0.22
N HIS A 114 -18.39 -0.68 -1.49
CA HIS A 114 -17.15 -0.05 -1.94
C HIS A 114 -16.97 1.35 -1.34
N ASN A 115 -18.02 2.17 -1.41
CA ASN A 115 -18.03 3.54 -0.90
C ASN A 115 -17.92 3.64 0.64
N SER A 116 -18.01 2.52 1.37
CA SER A 116 -17.87 2.45 2.82
C SER A 116 -16.57 1.78 3.28
N THR A 117 -15.73 1.32 2.33
CA THR A 117 -14.51 0.59 2.65
C THR A 117 -13.33 1.54 2.79
N PHE A 118 -13.30 2.25 3.92
CA PHE A 118 -12.19 3.11 4.32
C PHE A 118 -11.89 2.96 5.81
N LEU A 119 -10.65 3.25 6.18
CA LEU A 119 -10.20 3.43 7.55
C LEU A 119 -9.74 4.86 7.70
N GLU A 120 -10.42 5.62 8.56
CA GLU A 120 -10.07 7.01 8.85
C GLU A 120 -9.84 7.16 10.36
N THR A 121 -8.78 7.87 10.71
CA THR A 121 -8.39 8.21 12.08
C THR A 121 -7.75 9.59 12.07
N ASP A 122 -7.67 10.23 13.23
CA ASP A 122 -6.92 11.47 13.40
C ASP A 122 -5.45 11.27 12.97
N GLY A 123 -5.15 11.67 11.73
CA GLY A 123 -3.81 11.66 11.15
C GLY A 123 -3.63 10.79 9.91
N PHE A 124 -4.56 9.89 9.57
CA PHE A 124 -4.48 9.13 8.32
C PHE A 124 -5.84 8.67 7.77
N LYS A 125 -5.89 8.47 6.45
CA LYS A 125 -7.01 7.82 5.76
C LYS A 125 -6.48 6.77 4.79
N ILE A 126 -7.08 5.57 4.83
CA ILE A 126 -6.87 4.47 3.89
C ILE A 126 -8.20 4.23 3.19
N GLU A 127 -8.21 4.17 1.87
CA GLU A 127 -9.45 4.04 1.08
C GLU A 127 -9.25 3.07 -0.08
N LEU A 128 -10.21 2.17 -0.28
CA LEU A 128 -10.27 1.32 -1.45
C LEU A 128 -10.79 2.15 -2.64
N ILE A 129 -10.00 2.26 -3.71
CA ILE A 129 -10.29 3.10 -4.88
C ILE A 129 -10.85 2.29 -6.04
N ASN A 130 -10.31 1.09 -6.23
CA ASN A 130 -10.68 0.23 -7.34
C ASN A 130 -10.53 -1.23 -6.91
N ILE A 131 -11.39 -2.07 -7.42
CA ILE A 131 -11.34 -3.51 -7.29
C ILE A 131 -11.71 -4.16 -8.62
N ARG A 132 -10.96 -5.19 -8.98
CA ARG A 132 -11.22 -6.04 -10.13
C ARG A 132 -11.04 -7.49 -9.71
N ILE A 133 -12.10 -8.26 -9.83
CA ILE A 133 -12.08 -9.71 -9.57
C ILE A 133 -11.90 -10.44 -10.90
N MET A 134 -10.85 -11.24 -10.99
CA MET A 134 -10.52 -12.07 -12.15
C MET A 134 -11.06 -13.48 -11.89
N GLN A 135 -12.26 -13.78 -12.40
CA GLN A 135 -12.96 -15.05 -12.15
C GLN A 135 -12.20 -16.28 -12.65
N GLU A 136 -11.44 -16.14 -13.75
CA GLU A 136 -10.68 -17.23 -14.35
C GLU A 136 -9.54 -17.71 -13.44
N THR A 137 -8.88 -16.77 -12.75
CA THR A 137 -7.72 -17.03 -11.90
C THR A 137 -8.09 -17.09 -10.42
N GLY A 138 -9.30 -16.67 -10.03
CA GLY A 138 -9.71 -16.53 -8.64
C GLY A 138 -8.92 -15.46 -7.90
N THR A 139 -8.42 -14.43 -8.59
CA THR A 139 -7.61 -13.37 -7.99
C THR A 139 -8.36 -12.04 -7.95
N ILE A 140 -8.12 -11.25 -6.89
CA ILE A 140 -8.62 -9.88 -6.75
C ILE A 140 -7.44 -8.93 -6.91
N ASN A 141 -7.54 -8.05 -7.89
CA ASN A 141 -6.66 -6.90 -8.04
C ASN A 141 -7.36 -5.66 -7.49
N TYR A 142 -6.72 -4.98 -6.55
CA TYR A 142 -7.31 -3.81 -5.91
C TYR A 142 -6.31 -2.68 -5.73
N GLN A 143 -6.83 -1.46 -5.66
CA GLN A 143 -6.05 -0.26 -5.47
C GLN A 143 -6.47 0.43 -4.18
N ILE A 144 -5.49 0.71 -3.33
CA ILE A 144 -5.67 1.45 -2.07
C ILE A 144 -5.02 2.82 -2.24
N SER A 145 -5.71 3.86 -1.77
CA SER A 145 -5.08 5.14 -1.50
C SER A 145 -4.79 5.30 -0.01
N THR A 146 -3.66 5.92 0.30
CA THR A 146 -3.27 6.28 1.66
C THR A 146 -2.99 7.78 1.72
N SER A 147 -3.49 8.47 2.73
CA SER A 147 -3.19 9.88 2.98
C SER A 147 -2.81 10.09 4.44
N LEU A 148 -1.84 10.97 4.67
CA LEU A 148 -1.31 11.31 5.98
C LEU A 148 -1.62 12.78 6.27
N ASN A 149 -2.23 13.08 7.42
CA ASN A 149 -2.52 14.46 7.88
C ASN A 149 -3.20 15.35 6.82
N ARG A 150 -4.11 14.80 6.01
CA ARG A 150 -4.76 15.48 4.88
C ARG A 150 -3.81 15.92 3.76
N GLY A 151 -2.62 15.32 3.70
CA GLY A 151 -1.65 15.47 2.62
C GLY A 151 -2.07 14.74 1.34
N ALA A 152 -1.19 14.78 0.33
CA ALA A 152 -1.47 14.16 -0.95
C ALA A 152 -1.63 12.63 -0.82
N PRO A 153 -2.64 12.03 -1.47
CA PRO A 153 -2.80 10.59 -1.44
C PRO A 153 -1.70 9.89 -2.24
N ARG A 154 -1.26 8.73 -1.76
CA ARG A 154 -0.44 7.78 -2.52
C ARG A 154 -1.23 6.52 -2.81
N TYR A 155 -1.07 6.02 -4.04
CA TYR A 155 -1.81 4.87 -4.55
C TYR A 155 -0.93 3.63 -4.59
N PHE A 156 -1.50 2.50 -4.18
CA PHE A 156 -0.85 1.20 -4.13
C PHE A 156 -1.75 0.18 -4.80
N THR A 157 -1.20 -0.59 -5.72
CA THR A 157 -1.88 -1.74 -6.34
C THR A 157 -1.46 -3.01 -5.63
N LYS A 158 -2.42 -3.86 -5.29
CA LYS A 158 -2.24 -5.11 -4.58
C LYS A 158 -3.05 -6.21 -5.26
N GLU A 159 -2.61 -7.44 -5.07
CA GLU A 159 -3.25 -8.65 -5.57
C GLU A 159 -3.41 -9.63 -4.41
N MET A 160 -4.57 -10.29 -4.34
CA MET A 160 -4.79 -11.43 -3.47
C MET A 160 -5.45 -12.59 -4.23
N THR A 161 -5.22 -13.81 -3.79
CA THR A 161 -5.87 -15.01 -4.33
C THR A 161 -6.97 -15.46 -3.38
N ILE A 162 -8.17 -15.68 -3.93
CA ILE A 162 -9.30 -16.23 -3.17
C ILE A 162 -9.13 -17.75 -3.08
N PRO A 163 -9.23 -18.34 -1.88
CA PRO A 163 -9.22 -19.79 -1.73
C PRO A 163 -10.43 -20.41 -2.43
N LYS A 164 -10.22 -21.54 -3.11
CA LYS A 164 -11.32 -22.33 -3.66
C LYS A 164 -12.07 -23.02 -2.53
N ILE A 165 -13.39 -22.95 -2.56
CA ILE A 165 -14.27 -23.67 -1.64
C ILE A 165 -14.56 -25.03 -2.27
N ASP A 166 -14.34 -26.09 -1.51
CA ASP A 166 -14.75 -27.44 -1.88
C ASP A 166 -16.17 -27.66 -1.35
N PHE A 167 -17.14 -27.65 -2.25
CA PHE A 167 -18.48 -28.05 -1.89
C PHE A 167 -18.46 -29.58 -1.90
N ASP A 168 -18.85 -30.21 -0.79
CA ASP A 168 -18.97 -31.67 -0.70
C ASP A 168 -20.17 -32.12 -1.56
N ILE A 169 -20.03 -32.01 -2.88
CA ILE A 169 -21.03 -32.40 -3.86
C ILE A 169 -20.84 -33.89 -4.09
N GLY A 170 -21.30 -34.70 -3.14
CA GLY A 170 -21.24 -36.15 -3.24
C GLY A 170 -21.82 -36.67 -4.56
N GLU A 171 -21.27 -37.78 -5.04
CA GLU A 171 -21.85 -38.58 -6.12
C GLU A 171 -23.18 -39.16 -5.66
N ASN A 172 -24.28 -38.43 -5.84
CA ASN A 172 -25.65 -38.94 -5.76
C ASN A 172 -26.20 -39.20 -7.16
#